data_AF-A0A842RT40-F1
#
_entry.id   AF-A0A842RT40-F1
#
_cell.length_a   1.000
_cell.length_b   1.000
_cell.length_c   1.000
_cell.angle_alpha   90.00
_cell.angle_beta   90.00
_cell.angle_gamma   90.00
#
_symmetry.space_group_name_H-M   'P 1'
#
loop_
_entity.id
_entity.type
_entity.pdbx_description
1 polymer ?
#
loop_
_entity_poly.entity_id
_entity_poly.type
_entity_poly.pdbx_seq_one_letter_code
_entity_poly.pdbx_strand_id
1 'polypeptide(L)'
;MSKKKKVVSFHTDEKGNKYPYVDIGKGRHSKIFFRLWISKELISESNNRHYIYFPIMATIEETDKESLVLKVSDKFTTYDIFVKCGFRGHGEFEILSPYKEKFDYKIYHSQLGNLGISGGALVTSSENTIKYRWEKSGRLYGKSNHGITIINQDGKVSEIDEIPDGLEALDELPKFT
;
A
#
# COMPACT_ATOMS: atom_id res chain seq x y z
N MET A 1 -7.67 -10.08 11.09
CA MET A 1 -6.59 -9.84 10.11
C MET A 1 -5.64 -8.78 10.65
N SER A 2 -4.33 -8.96 10.48
CA SER A 2 -3.29 -8.12 11.09
C SER A 2 -2.91 -6.99 10.15
N LYS A 3 -2.68 -5.78 10.71
CA LYS A 3 -2.17 -4.61 9.98
C LYS A 3 -0.95 -4.99 9.12
N LYS A 4 -0.85 -4.40 7.92
CA LYS A 4 0.29 -4.67 7.02
C LYS A 4 1.57 -4.13 7.64
N LYS A 5 2.51 -5.03 7.91
CA LYS A 5 3.78 -4.74 8.55
C LYS A 5 4.89 -4.50 7.52
N LYS A 6 5.65 -3.42 7.65
CA LYS A 6 6.89 -3.17 6.89
C LYS A 6 8.06 -3.08 7.85
N VAL A 7 9.21 -3.63 7.44
CA VAL A 7 10.46 -3.54 8.20
C VAL A 7 11.11 -2.19 7.90
N VAL A 8 11.52 -1.49 8.95
CA VAL A 8 12.23 -0.22 8.87
C VAL A 8 13.73 -0.47 8.89
N SER A 9 14.43 0.12 7.93
CA SER A 9 15.89 0.16 7.83
C SER A 9 16.40 1.53 8.25
N PHE A 10 17.71 1.66 8.48
CA PHE A 10 18.32 2.93 8.88
C PHE A 10 19.47 3.29 7.95
N HIS A 11 19.54 4.56 7.58
CA HIS A 11 20.68 5.17 6.92
C HIS A 11 21.47 5.99 7.95
N THR A 12 22.78 5.84 8.00
CA THR A 12 23.65 6.58 8.92
C THR A 12 24.44 7.60 8.14
N ASP A 13 24.38 8.87 8.54
CA ASP A 13 25.22 9.93 7.94
C ASP A 13 26.64 9.94 8.51
N GLU A 14 27.50 10.80 7.95
CA GLU A 14 28.90 10.99 8.39
C GLU A 14 29.02 11.47 9.85
N LYS A 15 27.94 12.03 10.41
CA LYS A 15 27.86 12.51 11.80
C LYS A 15 27.30 11.45 12.76
N GLY A 16 26.98 10.26 12.26
CA GLY A 16 26.41 9.16 13.05
C GLY A 16 24.90 9.24 13.28
N ASN A 17 24.19 10.20 12.67
CA ASN A 17 22.73 10.28 12.79
C ASN A 17 22.07 9.18 11.97
N LYS A 18 21.09 8.52 12.59
CA LYS A 18 20.30 7.44 11.95
C LYS A 18 18.96 7.97 11.47
N TYR A 19 18.70 7.79 10.18
CA TYR A 19 17.47 8.18 9.49
C TYR A 19 16.68 6.91 9.11
N PRO A 20 15.48 6.71 9.64
CA PRO A 20 14.69 5.52 9.35
C PRO A 20 14.03 5.62 7.97
N TYR A 21 13.99 4.51 7.24
CA TYR A 21 13.33 4.43 5.94
C TYR A 21 12.76 3.04 5.64
N VAL A 22 11.85 3.00 4.67
CA VAL A 22 11.35 1.78 4.02
C VAL A 22 11.52 1.93 2.52
N ASP A 23 12.12 0.94 1.88
CA ASP A 23 12.19 0.86 0.43
C ASP A 23 10.89 0.24 -0.10
N ILE A 24 10.22 0.96 -1.01
CA ILE A 24 8.89 0.60 -1.51
C ILE A 24 8.98 0.08 -2.94
N GLY A 25 8.23 -1.00 -3.19
CA GLY A 25 8.22 -1.68 -4.47
C GLY A 25 9.47 -2.50 -4.75
N LYS A 26 9.42 -3.25 -5.85
CA LYS A 26 10.50 -4.06 -6.38
C LYS A 26 10.31 -4.16 -7.88
N GLY A 27 10.92 -3.25 -8.63
CA GLY A 27 10.87 -3.17 -10.08
C GLY A 27 11.76 -4.19 -10.80
N ARG A 28 11.96 -3.93 -12.09
CA ARG A 28 12.86 -4.70 -12.94
C ARG A 28 14.28 -4.74 -12.33
N HIS A 29 14.92 -5.90 -12.39
CA HIS A 29 16.19 -6.20 -11.73
C HIS A 29 16.22 -5.87 -10.23
N SER A 30 15.06 -5.95 -9.55
CA SER A 30 14.88 -5.62 -8.14
C SER A 30 15.14 -4.16 -7.79
N LYS A 31 15.07 -3.24 -8.76
CA LYS A 31 15.20 -1.79 -8.51
C LYS A 31 14.06 -1.32 -7.60
N ILE A 32 14.38 -0.59 -6.54
CA ILE A 32 13.38 0.04 -5.68
C ILE A 32 12.63 1.13 -6.45
N PHE A 33 11.32 1.28 -6.24
CA PHE A 33 10.54 2.34 -6.89
C PHE A 33 10.85 3.69 -6.24
N PHE A 34 10.70 3.75 -4.92
CA PHE A 34 11.07 4.93 -4.13
C PHE A 34 11.41 4.52 -2.70
N ARG A 35 12.18 5.39 -2.05
CA ARG A 35 12.48 5.30 -0.62
C ARG A 35 11.53 6.22 0.14
N LEU A 36 10.86 5.66 1.14
CA LEU A 36 10.02 6.41 2.06
C LEU A 36 10.75 6.60 3.38
N TRP A 37 11.14 7.83 3.69
CA TRP A 37 11.70 8.19 4.99
C TRP A 37 10.59 8.21 6.03
N ILE A 38 10.87 7.76 7.25
CA ILE A 38 9.85 7.56 8.28
C ILE A 38 10.17 8.44 9.49
N SER A 39 9.19 9.22 9.96
CA SER A 39 9.30 9.90 11.26
C SER A 39 9.47 8.87 12.37
N LYS A 40 10.41 9.10 13.30
CA LYS A 40 10.75 8.16 14.37
C LYS A 40 9.54 7.79 15.25
N GLU A 41 8.60 8.71 15.40
CA GLU A 41 7.37 8.56 16.19
C GLU A 41 6.44 7.46 15.65
N LEU A 42 6.54 7.12 14.35
CA LEU A 42 5.72 6.09 13.71
C LEU A 42 6.28 4.67 13.89
N ILE A 43 7.51 4.55 14.43
CA ILE A 43 8.24 3.29 14.47
C ILE A 43 7.87 2.51 15.73
N SER A 44 7.43 1.28 15.51
CA SER A 44 7.27 0.29 16.57
C SER A 44 8.47 -0.65 16.61
N GLU A 45 8.93 -1.00 17.81
CA GLU A 45 10.03 -1.94 18.01
C GLU A 45 9.52 -3.28 18.55
N SER A 46 9.99 -4.39 17.97
CA SER A 46 9.67 -5.73 18.44
C SER A 46 10.77 -6.71 18.02
N ASN A 47 11.23 -7.56 18.95
CA ASN A 47 12.28 -8.56 18.72
C ASN A 47 13.54 -7.95 18.06
N ASN A 48 14.02 -6.82 18.60
CA ASN A 48 15.22 -6.11 18.12
C ASN A 48 15.15 -5.69 16.64
N ARG A 49 13.93 -5.45 16.15
CA ARG A 49 13.64 -4.99 14.78
C ARG A 49 12.60 -3.87 14.83
N HIS A 50 12.73 -2.95 13.89
CA HIS A 50 11.88 -1.77 13.76
C HIS A 50 10.86 -1.97 12.65
N TYR A 51 9.62 -1.53 12.88
CA TYR A 51 8.50 -1.73 11.97
C TYR A 51 7.57 -0.53 11.92
N ILE A 52 6.85 -0.42 10.81
CA ILE A 52 5.63 0.38 10.70
C ILE A 52 4.47 -0.52 10.28
N TYR A 53 3.26 -0.08 10.61
CA TYR A 53 2.04 -0.84 10.37
C TYR A 53 1.03 0.03 9.62
N PHE A 54 0.59 -0.42 8.46
CA PHE A 54 -0.48 0.21 7.71
C PHE A 54 -1.83 -0.48 7.97
N PRO A 55 -2.96 0.26 7.99
CA PRO A 55 -3.06 1.72 7.88
C PRO A 55 -2.47 2.47 9.09
N ILE A 56 -1.99 3.68 8.86
CA ILE A 56 -1.30 4.50 9.86
C ILE A 56 -1.73 5.97 9.78
N MET A 57 -1.88 6.62 10.94
CA MET A 57 -2.19 8.04 11.08
C MET A 57 -0.97 8.89 10.71
N ALA A 58 -0.83 9.13 9.42
CA ALA A 58 0.30 9.81 8.83
C ALA A 58 -0.06 10.36 7.46
N THR A 59 0.64 11.42 7.05
CA THR A 59 0.65 11.92 5.68
C THR A 59 2.02 11.67 5.06
N ILE A 60 2.04 11.50 3.75
CA ILE A 60 3.29 11.59 2.99
C ILE A 60 3.49 13.07 2.66
N GLU A 61 4.72 13.53 2.73
CA GLU A 61 5.12 14.86 2.27
C GLU A 61 6.32 14.70 1.35
N GLU A 62 6.28 15.40 0.23
CA GLU A 62 7.42 15.54 -0.66
C GLU A 62 8.27 16.71 -0.20
N THR A 63 9.57 16.46 -0.06
CA THR A 63 10.55 17.51 0.28
C THR A 63 11.08 18.16 -0.98
N ASP A 64 11.73 19.32 -0.85
CA ASP A 64 12.34 20.08 -1.97
C ASP A 64 13.36 19.27 -2.80
N LYS A 65 13.82 18.12 -2.29
CA LYS A 65 14.73 17.19 -2.97
C LYS A 65 14.03 15.95 -3.52
N GLU A 66 12.73 16.03 -3.80
CA GLU A 66 11.89 14.92 -4.30
C GLU A 66 11.92 13.67 -3.41
N SER A 67 12.28 13.83 -2.13
CA SER A 67 12.31 12.74 -1.17
C SER A 67 10.98 12.68 -0.42
N LEU A 68 10.41 11.48 -0.35
CA LEU A 68 9.14 11.23 0.33
C LEU A 68 9.36 10.95 1.81
N VAL A 69 8.64 11.66 2.67
CA VAL A 69 8.70 11.52 4.13
C VAL A 69 7.31 11.23 4.68
N LEU A 70 7.18 10.13 5.43
CA LEU A 70 5.99 9.78 6.18
C LEU A 70 6.03 10.44 7.56
N LYS A 71 5.14 11.42 7.78
CA LYS A 71 5.04 12.18 9.04
C LYS A 71 3.73 11.88 9.74
N VAL A 72 3.75 11.89 11.07
CA VAL A 72 2.55 11.76 11.90
C VAL A 72 1.54 12.83 11.49
N SER A 73 0.27 12.44 11.42
CA SER A 73 -0.84 13.33 11.09
C SER A 73 -2.04 12.95 11.93
N ASP A 74 -2.77 13.95 12.40
CA ASP A 74 -4.05 13.81 13.10
C ASP A 74 -5.25 13.80 12.14
N LYS A 75 -5.05 14.27 10.90
CA LYS A 75 -6.12 14.45 9.90
C LYS A 75 -6.12 13.41 8.79
N PHE A 76 -4.98 12.77 8.54
CA PHE A 76 -4.81 11.89 7.39
C PHE A 76 -4.35 10.50 7.81
N THR A 77 -4.92 9.50 7.17
CA THR A 77 -4.47 8.11 7.24
C THR A 77 -3.80 7.74 5.94
N THR A 78 -2.62 7.12 6.04
CA THR A 78 -1.94 6.51 4.90
C THR A 78 -2.18 5.01 4.89
N TYR A 79 -2.56 4.48 3.73
CA TYR A 79 -2.88 3.08 3.47
C TYR A 79 -1.84 2.48 2.52
N ASP A 80 -1.40 1.25 2.78
CA ASP A 80 -0.59 0.47 1.84
C ASP A 80 -1.49 -0.50 1.08
N ILE A 81 -1.86 -0.13 -0.14
CA ILE A 81 -2.71 -0.92 -1.03
C ILE A 81 -1.82 -1.84 -1.85
N PHE A 82 -2.20 -3.10 -1.94
CA PHE A 82 -1.42 -4.09 -2.66
C PHE A 82 -2.33 -5.15 -3.27
N VAL A 83 -2.23 -5.31 -4.58
CA VAL A 83 -2.98 -6.29 -5.36
C VAL A 83 -2.01 -7.31 -5.92
N LYS A 84 -2.02 -8.48 -5.30
CA LYS A 84 -1.20 -9.61 -5.75
C LYS A 84 -1.73 -10.16 -7.07
N CYS A 85 -0.85 -10.26 -8.07
CA CYS A 85 -1.16 -10.88 -9.35
C CYS A 85 -1.22 -12.42 -9.26
N GLY A 86 -1.85 -13.05 -10.25
CA GLY A 86 -1.70 -14.48 -10.49
C GLY A 86 -0.31 -14.84 -11.02
N PHE A 87 -0.03 -16.14 -11.14
CA PHE A 87 1.23 -16.61 -11.72
C PHE A 87 1.31 -16.23 -13.20
N ARG A 88 2.41 -15.56 -13.59
CA ARG A 88 2.62 -14.95 -14.92
C ARG A 88 1.52 -13.95 -15.33
N GLY A 89 0.97 -13.22 -14.38
CA GLY A 89 -0.04 -12.20 -14.62
C GLY A 89 0.36 -10.79 -14.17
N HIS A 90 -0.60 -9.89 -14.21
CA HIS A 90 -0.51 -8.54 -13.64
C HIS A 90 -1.59 -8.34 -12.58
N GLY A 91 -1.39 -7.38 -11.68
CA GLY A 91 -2.37 -6.94 -10.70
C GLY A 91 -2.50 -5.43 -10.77
N GLU A 92 -3.71 -4.94 -10.95
CA GLU A 92 -4.05 -3.54 -11.12
C GLU A 92 -5.22 -3.17 -10.22
N PHE A 93 -5.38 -1.88 -9.95
CA PHE A 93 -6.46 -1.37 -9.12
C PHE A 93 -6.73 0.10 -9.39
N GLU A 94 -7.95 0.49 -9.02
CA GLU A 94 -8.46 1.84 -9.08
C GLU A 94 -9.03 2.22 -7.72
N ILE A 95 -8.60 3.36 -7.18
CA ILE A 95 -9.11 3.87 -5.91
C ILE A 95 -10.46 4.55 -6.16
N LEU A 96 -11.49 4.09 -5.46
CA LEU A 96 -12.86 4.62 -5.59
C LEU A 96 -13.14 5.69 -4.53
N SER A 97 -12.49 5.61 -3.36
CA SER A 97 -12.59 6.64 -2.32
C SER A 97 -11.80 7.90 -2.68
N PRO A 98 -12.22 9.09 -2.23
CA PRO A 98 -11.39 10.29 -2.29
C PRO A 98 -10.04 10.08 -1.60
N TYR A 99 -8.98 10.61 -2.20
CA TYR A 99 -7.64 10.59 -1.64
C TYR A 99 -6.92 11.91 -1.95
N LYS A 100 -5.99 12.29 -1.08
CA LYS A 100 -5.14 13.47 -1.25
C LYS A 100 -3.98 13.16 -2.19
N GLU A 101 -3.25 12.08 -1.90
CA GLU A 101 -2.03 11.70 -2.60
C GLU A 101 -1.99 10.19 -2.82
N LYS A 102 -1.38 9.78 -3.95
CA LYS A 102 -1.21 8.38 -4.34
C LYS A 102 0.19 8.18 -4.94
N PHE A 103 0.94 7.25 -4.38
CA PHE A 103 2.28 6.88 -4.83
C PHE A 103 2.29 5.43 -5.28
N ASP A 104 2.16 5.23 -6.60
CA ASP A 104 2.13 3.91 -7.21
C ASP A 104 3.50 3.22 -7.20
N TYR A 105 3.47 1.90 -6.99
CA TYR A 105 4.64 1.05 -7.09
C TYR A 105 4.27 -0.32 -7.66
N LYS A 106 5.28 -1.07 -8.13
CA LYS A 106 5.09 -2.45 -8.58
C LYS A 106 6.02 -3.40 -7.86
N ILE A 107 5.59 -4.66 -7.74
CA ILE A 107 6.42 -5.77 -7.26
C ILE A 107 6.53 -6.82 -8.36
N TYR A 108 7.72 -6.94 -8.91
CA TYR A 108 8.11 -7.92 -9.90
C TYR A 108 8.52 -9.20 -9.16
N HIS A 109 7.81 -10.29 -9.44
CA HIS A 109 8.07 -11.59 -8.80
C HIS A 109 9.28 -12.33 -9.39
N SER A 110 9.89 -11.78 -10.44
CA SER A 110 11.20 -12.18 -10.98
C SER A 110 11.94 -10.95 -11.51
N GLN A 111 13.23 -11.07 -11.84
CA GLN A 111 14.05 -9.94 -12.31
C GLN A 111 13.42 -9.19 -13.49
N LEU A 112 12.76 -9.89 -14.41
CA LEU A 112 12.10 -9.29 -15.57
C LEU A 112 10.57 -9.21 -15.44
N GLY A 113 9.99 -9.74 -14.35
CA GLY A 113 8.53 -9.76 -14.14
C GLY A 113 7.82 -10.94 -14.81
N ASN A 114 8.57 -11.87 -15.41
CA ASN A 114 8.03 -13.07 -16.07
C ASN A 114 7.18 -13.97 -15.15
N LEU A 115 7.38 -13.93 -13.83
CA LEU A 115 6.55 -14.67 -12.86
C LEU A 115 5.28 -13.92 -12.46
N GLY A 116 5.15 -12.68 -12.92
CA GLY A 116 4.04 -11.78 -12.66
C GLY A 116 4.50 -10.47 -12.04
N ILE A 117 3.65 -9.46 -12.17
CA ILE A 117 3.88 -8.10 -11.67
C ILE A 117 2.66 -7.69 -10.86
N SER A 118 2.82 -7.52 -9.55
CA SER A 118 1.75 -7.03 -8.67
C SER A 118 1.79 -5.50 -8.57
N GLY A 119 0.62 -4.89 -8.49
CA GLY A 119 0.47 -3.46 -8.25
C GLY A 119 0.35 -3.15 -6.77
N GLY A 120 0.87 -2.01 -6.36
CA GLY A 120 0.55 -1.42 -5.07
C GLY A 120 0.62 0.10 -5.11
N ALA A 121 0.09 0.74 -4.09
CA ALA A 121 0.24 2.18 -3.88
C ALA A 121 0.21 2.51 -2.40
N LEU A 122 0.91 3.57 -2.04
CA LEU A 122 0.65 4.28 -0.80
C LEU A 122 -0.39 5.37 -1.09
N VAL A 123 -1.49 5.37 -0.34
CA VAL A 123 -2.60 6.30 -0.54
C VAL A 123 -2.85 7.04 0.76
N THR A 124 -2.78 8.36 0.72
CA THR A 124 -3.10 9.22 1.87
C THR A 124 -4.50 9.80 1.68
N SER A 125 -5.37 9.62 2.67
CA SER A 125 -6.74 10.13 2.64
C SER A 125 -7.18 10.66 4.00
N SER A 126 -8.10 11.62 3.98
CA SER A 126 -8.82 12.11 5.17
C SER A 126 -9.97 11.19 5.56
N GLU A 127 -10.37 10.27 4.67
CA GLU A 127 -11.41 9.28 4.94
C GLU A 127 -10.87 8.19 5.87
N ASN A 128 -11.73 7.71 6.77
CA ASN A 128 -11.42 6.57 7.64
C ASN A 128 -11.40 5.24 6.87
N THR A 129 -11.91 5.22 5.65
CA THR A 129 -12.05 4.01 4.84
C THR A 129 -11.65 4.27 3.39
N ILE A 130 -10.79 3.41 2.87
CA ILE A 130 -10.44 3.38 1.44
C ILE A 130 -11.10 2.20 0.76
N LYS A 131 -11.83 2.48 -0.32
CA LYS A 131 -12.39 1.51 -1.26
C LYS A 131 -11.57 1.52 -2.53
N TYR A 132 -11.25 0.35 -3.06
CA TYR A 132 -10.62 0.23 -4.37
C TYR A 132 -11.13 -1.00 -5.12
N ARG A 133 -11.37 -0.83 -6.42
CA ARG A 133 -11.61 -1.92 -7.35
C ARG A 133 -10.26 -2.50 -7.77
N TRP A 134 -10.16 -3.80 -7.91
CA TRP A 134 -8.94 -4.46 -8.37
C TRP A 134 -9.23 -5.48 -9.44
N GLU A 135 -8.22 -5.71 -10.28
CA GLU A 135 -8.21 -6.72 -11.32
C GLU A 135 -6.87 -7.45 -11.32
N LYS A 136 -6.92 -8.76 -11.56
CA LYS A 136 -5.79 -9.68 -11.49
C LYS A 136 -5.85 -10.61 -12.70
N SER A 137 -4.72 -10.83 -13.35
CA SER A 137 -4.60 -11.79 -14.45
C SER A 137 -3.60 -12.90 -14.13
N GLY A 138 -3.37 -13.79 -15.10
CA GLY A 138 -2.50 -14.95 -14.97
C GLY A 138 -3.24 -16.17 -14.39
N ARG A 139 -2.48 -17.13 -13.85
CA ARG A 139 -3.09 -18.31 -13.21
C ARG A 139 -3.48 -17.99 -11.78
N LEU A 140 -4.78 -17.94 -11.54
CA LEU A 140 -5.39 -17.55 -10.26
C LEU A 140 -5.78 -18.75 -9.37
N TYR A 141 -5.75 -19.96 -9.93
CA TYR A 141 -6.04 -21.21 -9.21
C TYR A 141 -7.39 -21.19 -8.47
N GLY A 142 -8.45 -20.81 -9.19
CA GLY A 142 -9.81 -20.74 -8.64
C GLY A 142 -10.14 -19.48 -7.84
N LYS A 143 -9.24 -18.50 -7.79
CA LYS A 143 -9.52 -17.17 -7.21
C LYS A 143 -10.13 -16.25 -8.25
N SER A 144 -11.00 -15.34 -7.79
CA SER A 144 -11.63 -14.32 -8.63
C SER A 144 -10.59 -13.37 -9.22
N ASN A 145 -10.81 -13.00 -10.48
CA ASN A 145 -9.92 -12.12 -11.24
C ASN A 145 -10.23 -10.63 -11.03
N HIS A 146 -11.35 -10.29 -10.40
CA HIS A 146 -11.71 -8.92 -10.07
C HIS A 146 -12.54 -8.86 -8.79
N GLY A 147 -12.62 -7.68 -8.19
CA GLY A 147 -13.42 -7.42 -7.00
C GLY A 147 -13.22 -6.02 -6.45
N ILE A 148 -13.84 -5.75 -5.30
CA ILE A 148 -13.63 -4.52 -4.52
C ILE A 148 -13.06 -4.91 -3.16
N THR A 149 -12.12 -4.12 -2.68
CA THR A 149 -11.62 -4.20 -1.31
C THR A 149 -11.87 -2.90 -0.58
N ILE A 150 -12.30 -3.03 0.67
CA ILE A 150 -12.54 -1.94 1.61
C ILE A 150 -11.55 -2.09 2.76
N ILE A 151 -10.73 -1.07 3.02
CA ILE A 151 -9.79 -1.04 4.13
C ILE A 151 -10.20 0.09 5.09
N ASN A 152 -10.54 -0.28 6.31
CA ASN A 152 -10.80 0.67 7.39
C ASN A 152 -9.49 1.08 8.07
N GLN A 153 -9.49 2.26 8.71
CA GLN A 153 -8.36 2.82 9.45
C GLN A 153 -7.85 1.92 10.58
N ASP A 154 -8.72 1.09 11.17
CA ASP A 154 -8.34 0.08 12.17
C ASP A 154 -7.53 -1.10 11.57
N GLY A 155 -7.45 -1.18 10.25
CA GLY A 155 -6.78 -2.23 9.49
C GLY A 155 -7.66 -3.43 9.16
N LYS A 156 -8.97 -3.38 9.46
CA LYS A 156 -9.90 -4.38 8.96
C LYS A 156 -10.05 -4.25 7.46
N VAL A 157 -10.02 -5.40 6.79
CA VAL A 157 -10.14 -5.54 5.35
C VAL A 157 -11.39 -6.35 5.07
N SER A 158 -12.24 -5.84 4.18
CA SER A 158 -13.39 -6.54 3.64
C SER A 158 -13.18 -6.67 2.13
N GLU A 159 -13.25 -7.89 1.61
CA GLU A 159 -13.12 -8.17 0.18
C GLU A 159 -14.47 -8.68 -0.33
N ILE A 160 -14.86 -8.17 -1.49
CA ILE A 160 -16.06 -8.56 -2.21
C ILE A 160 -15.59 -9.01 -3.57
N ASP A 161 -15.57 -10.34 -3.73
CA ASP A 161 -15.21 -11.02 -4.95
C ASP A 161 -16.42 -11.06 -5.89
N GLU A 162 -16.19 -10.92 -7.20
CA GLU A 162 -17.22 -11.05 -8.24
C GLU A 162 -18.36 -10.04 -8.09
N ILE A 163 -18.17 -8.85 -8.64
CA ILE A 163 -19.22 -7.82 -8.68
C ILE A 163 -20.08 -8.15 -9.91
N PRO A 164 -21.39 -8.41 -9.75
CA PRO A 164 -22.29 -8.54 -10.89
C PRO A 164 -22.17 -7.28 -11.77
N ASP A 165 -22.10 -7.46 -13.10
CA ASP A 165 -22.00 -6.35 -14.05
C ASP A 165 -23.06 -5.27 -13.77
N GLY A 166 -22.65 -4.11 -13.24
CA GLY A 166 -23.51 -2.97 -12.97
C GLY A 166 -22.96 -2.03 -11.89
N LEU A 167 -23.02 -0.71 -12.13
CA LEU A 167 -22.68 0.31 -11.11
C LEU A 167 -23.63 0.27 -9.89
N GLU A 168 -24.76 -0.43 -9.97
CA GLU A 168 -25.82 -0.47 -8.96
C GLU A 168 -25.43 -1.22 -7.67
N ALA A 169 -24.43 -2.11 -7.71
CA ALA A 169 -23.96 -2.85 -6.53
C ALA A 169 -23.10 -2.01 -5.55
N LEU A 170 -22.62 -0.83 -5.97
CA LEU A 170 -21.82 0.07 -5.12
C LEU A 170 -22.67 0.80 -4.08
N ASP A 171 -23.96 1.03 -4.37
CA ASP A 171 -24.91 1.68 -3.46
C ASP A 171 -25.43 0.75 -2.35
N GLU A 172 -25.33 -0.56 -2.56
CA GLU A 172 -25.71 -1.59 -1.57
C GLU A 172 -24.57 -1.93 -0.60
N LEU A 173 -23.36 -1.41 -0.82
CA LEU A 173 -22.26 -1.57 0.12
C LEU A 173 -22.61 -0.83 1.42
N PRO A 174 -22.47 -1.48 2.60
CA PRO A 174 -22.79 -0.85 3.87
C PRO A 174 -22.06 0.48 4.00
N LYS A 175 -22.84 1.56 4.03
CA LYS A 175 -22.37 2.90 4.38
C LYS A 175 -22.06 2.86 5.88
N PHE A 176 -20.84 2.47 6.21
CA PHE A 176 -20.35 2.59 7.58
C PHE A 176 -20.28 4.09 7.90
N THR A 177 -21.25 4.54 8.69
CA THR A 177 -21.32 5.89 9.28
C THR A 177 -20.41 5.96 10.48
#